data_AF-A0A1C7MEX3-F1
#
_entry.id   AF-A0A1C7MEX3-F1
#
_cell.length_a   1.000
_cell.length_b   1.000
_cell.length_c   1.000
_cell.angle_alpha   90.00
_cell.angle_beta   90.00
_cell.angle_gamma   90.00
#
_symmetry.space_group_name_H-M   'P 1'
#
loop_
_entity.id
_entity.type
_entity.pdbx_description
1 polymer ?
#
loop_
_entity_poly.entity_id
_entity_poly.type
_entity_poly.pdbx_seq_one_letter_code
_entity_poly.pdbx_strand_id
1 'polypeptide(L)'
;MASATIKATIGGSTASLLVIYPHADNISNAELRAELLVIKEWFIAFNTDKHDVKDKKPSSTKSHPASVMLTTRDLHVSDTSPHERVHITGRVSTAAAWALDPKENNCCVHIYAKNNKLSDGYESWLLKSTQKSKLGSPSIVEKVAAALRNDRGTLGEGHLA
;
A
#
# COMPACT_ATOMS: atom_id res chain seq x y z
N MET A 1 4.22 14.46 -4.45
CA MET A 1 3.16 13.45 -4.27
C MET A 1 2.92 12.67 -5.55
N ALA A 2 2.49 11.41 -5.49
CA ALA A 2 2.21 10.58 -6.68
C ALA A 2 1.15 9.51 -6.41
N SER A 3 0.55 8.94 -7.46
CA SER A 3 -0.24 7.71 -7.36
C SER A 3 0.09 6.76 -8.51
N ALA A 4 -0.24 5.50 -8.34
CA ALA A 4 -0.08 4.48 -9.38
C ALA A 4 -1.08 3.34 -9.15
N THR A 5 -1.37 2.60 -10.21
CA THR A 5 -2.22 1.40 -10.14
C THR A 5 -1.40 0.14 -10.29
N ILE A 6 -1.68 -0.87 -9.48
CA ILE A 6 -1.18 -2.24 -9.64
C ILE A 6 -2.33 -3.11 -10.12
N LYS A 7 -2.11 -3.86 -11.21
CA LYS A 7 -2.97 -4.96 -11.62
C LYS A 7 -2.29 -6.29 -11.30
N ALA A 8 -3.06 -7.22 -10.74
CA ALA A 8 -2.60 -8.57 -10.43
C ALA A 8 -3.72 -9.60 -10.64
N THR A 9 -3.32 -10.83 -10.98
CA THR A 9 -4.25 -11.96 -11.03
C THR A 9 -4.33 -12.62 -9.66
N ILE A 10 -5.53 -12.70 -9.09
CA ILE A 10 -5.81 -13.21 -7.75
C ILE A 10 -6.96 -14.21 -7.86
N GLY A 11 -6.70 -15.48 -7.55
CA GLY A 11 -7.71 -16.54 -7.70
C GLY A 11 -8.28 -16.66 -9.12
N GLY A 12 -7.47 -16.36 -10.14
CA GLY A 12 -7.89 -16.38 -11.56
C GLY A 12 -8.61 -15.12 -12.05
N SER A 13 -8.88 -14.14 -11.17
CA SER A 13 -9.50 -12.86 -11.54
C SER A 13 -8.50 -11.72 -11.51
N THR A 14 -8.62 -10.75 -12.41
CA THR A 14 -7.82 -9.51 -12.34
C THR A 14 -8.36 -8.60 -11.24
N ALA A 15 -7.49 -8.24 -10.29
CA ALA A 15 -7.75 -7.27 -9.25
C ALA A 15 -6.83 -6.05 -9.41
N SER A 16 -7.33 -4.88 -9.01
CA SER A 16 -6.56 -3.62 -9.05
C SER A 16 -6.37 -3.05 -7.65
N LEU A 17 -5.19 -2.49 -7.40
CA LEU A 17 -4.86 -1.72 -6.21
C LEU A 17 -4.42 -0.32 -6.63
N LEU A 18 -5.10 0.70 -6.13
CA LEU A 18 -4.64 2.08 -6.22
C LEU A 18 -3.67 2.37 -5.07
N VAL A 19 -2.42 2.71 -5.39
CA VAL A 19 -1.40 3.08 -4.41
C VAL A 19 -1.20 4.59 -4.45
N ILE A 20 -1.28 5.25 -3.30
CA ILE A 20 -1.26 6.70 -3.17
C ILE A 20 -0.11 7.10 -2.25
N TYR A 21 0.75 7.99 -2.74
CA TYR A 21 1.93 8.56 -2.06
C TYR A 21 1.69 10.04 -1.71
N PRO A 22 1.04 10.34 -0.57
CA PRO A 22 0.74 11.70 -0.13
C PRO A 22 1.97 12.46 0.42
N HIS A 23 3.13 11.81 0.55
CA HIS A 23 4.36 12.40 1.10
C HIS A 23 5.53 12.47 0.10
N ALA A 24 5.50 11.70 -0.99
CA ALA A 24 6.67 11.55 -1.85
C ALA A 24 6.73 12.67 -2.90
N ASP A 25 7.55 13.69 -2.69
CA ASP A 25 7.64 14.84 -3.60
C ASP A 25 8.60 14.63 -4.77
N ASN A 26 9.56 13.69 -4.68
CA ASN A 26 10.58 13.46 -5.72
C ASN A 26 10.91 11.99 -5.97
N ILE A 27 9.94 11.07 -5.84
CA ILE A 27 10.21 9.65 -6.14
C ILE A 27 10.45 9.47 -7.65
N SER A 28 11.62 8.93 -7.99
CA SER A 28 11.95 8.60 -9.38
C SER A 28 11.08 7.45 -9.89
N ASN A 29 10.93 7.32 -11.21
CA ASN A 29 10.21 6.17 -11.79
C ASN A 29 10.83 4.83 -11.39
N ALA A 30 12.17 4.77 -11.27
CA ALA A 30 12.88 3.55 -10.89
C ALA A 30 12.59 3.15 -9.44
N GLU A 31 12.65 4.11 -8.50
CA GLU A 31 12.32 3.86 -7.09
C GLU A 31 10.85 3.47 -6.92
N LEU A 32 9.95 4.22 -7.56
CA LEU A 32 8.52 3.95 -7.54
C LEU A 32 8.23 2.55 -8.08
N ARG A 33 8.82 2.18 -9.22
CA ARG A 33 8.66 0.85 -9.81
C ARG A 33 9.16 -0.25 -8.87
N ALA A 34 10.32 -0.08 -8.25
CA ALA A 34 10.88 -1.07 -7.33
C ALA A 34 9.96 -1.28 -6.12
N GLU A 35 9.40 -0.21 -5.57
CA GLU A 35 8.47 -0.30 -4.45
C GLU A 35 7.13 -0.94 -4.86
N LEU A 36 6.56 -0.53 -5.99
CA LEU A 36 5.31 -1.09 -6.51
C LEU A 36 5.41 -2.60 -6.80
N LEU A 37 6.59 -3.11 -7.18
CA LEU A 37 6.81 -4.55 -7.34
C LEU A 37 6.71 -5.30 -6.00
N VAL A 38 7.26 -4.73 -4.92
CA VAL A 38 7.12 -5.30 -3.57
C VAL A 38 5.65 -5.23 -3.11
N ILE A 39 4.99 -4.09 -3.32
CA ILE A 39 3.57 -3.89 -2.97
C ILE A 39 2.67 -4.84 -3.78
N LYS A 40 2.99 -5.14 -5.04
CA LYS A 40 2.23 -6.07 -5.88
C LYS A 40 2.20 -7.48 -5.29
N GLU A 41 3.34 -8.00 -4.87
CA GLU A 41 3.42 -9.33 -4.25
C GLU A 41 2.70 -9.36 -2.90
N TRP A 42 2.82 -8.29 -2.09
CA TRP A 42 2.01 -8.14 -0.89
C TRP A 42 0.51 -8.11 -1.20
N PHE A 43 0.09 -7.37 -2.22
CA PHE A 43 -1.32 -7.25 -2.62
C PHE A 43 -1.91 -8.62 -3.00
N ILE A 44 -1.15 -9.42 -3.75
CA ILE A 44 -1.51 -10.81 -4.06
C ILE A 44 -1.63 -11.63 -2.77
N ALA A 45 -0.64 -11.57 -1.87
CA ALA A 45 -0.67 -12.30 -0.61
C ALA A 45 -1.88 -11.89 0.26
N PHE A 46 -2.16 -10.59 0.36
CA PHE A 46 -3.24 -10.05 1.18
C PHE A 46 -4.62 -10.44 0.64
N ASN A 47 -4.82 -10.37 -0.67
CA ASN A 47 -6.11 -10.73 -1.27
C ASN A 47 -6.30 -12.23 -1.54
N THR A 48 -5.23 -13.04 -1.42
CA THR A 48 -5.34 -14.52 -1.31
C THR A 48 -5.50 -15.00 0.14
N ASP A 49 -5.71 -14.07 1.07
CA ASP A 49 -5.91 -14.33 2.50
C ASP A 49 -4.72 -15.05 3.18
N LYS A 50 -3.50 -14.85 2.65
CA LYS A 50 -2.27 -15.40 3.22
C LYS A 50 -1.97 -14.74 4.57
N HIS A 51 -1.62 -15.55 5.56
CA HIS A 51 -1.27 -15.07 6.90
C HIS A 51 -0.11 -14.06 6.91
N ASP A 52 -0.14 -13.14 7.86
CA ASP A 52 0.98 -12.27 8.22
C ASP A 52 2.04 -13.02 9.06
N VAL A 53 3.14 -12.35 9.42
CA VAL A 53 4.21 -12.94 10.26
C VAL A 53 3.79 -13.30 11.69
N LYS A 54 2.54 -13.02 12.08
CA LYS A 54 1.93 -13.35 13.37
C LYS A 54 0.67 -14.20 13.21
N ASP A 55 0.57 -14.92 12.09
CA ASP A 55 -0.54 -15.82 11.76
C ASP A 55 -1.92 -15.14 11.68
N LYS A 56 -1.98 -13.83 11.44
CA LYS A 56 -3.24 -13.10 11.24
C LYS A 56 -3.64 -13.09 9.78
N LYS A 57 -4.93 -13.26 9.53
CA LYS A 57 -5.52 -13.27 8.18
C LYS A 57 -6.05 -11.90 7.76
N PRO A 58 -5.87 -11.49 6.49
CA PRO A 58 -6.53 -10.34 5.89
C PRO A 58 -8.05 -10.32 6.08
N SER A 59 -8.72 -11.47 5.95
CA SER A 59 -10.17 -11.65 6.13
C SER A 59 -10.67 -11.31 7.53
N SER A 60 -9.78 -11.26 8.54
CA SER A 60 -10.13 -10.78 9.89
C SER A 60 -10.25 -9.25 9.97
N THR A 61 -9.94 -8.53 8.89
CA THR A 61 -9.94 -7.06 8.84
C THR A 61 -11.11 -6.52 8.02
N LYS A 62 -11.45 -5.24 8.25
CA LYS A 62 -12.40 -4.49 7.41
C LYS A 62 -11.75 -3.94 6.12
N SER A 63 -10.57 -4.42 5.75
CA SER A 63 -9.79 -3.98 4.60
C SER A 63 -9.65 -5.05 3.51
N HIS A 64 -10.24 -6.23 3.70
CA HIS A 64 -10.19 -7.34 2.74
C HIS A 64 -11.50 -7.44 1.94
N PRO A 65 -11.45 -7.51 0.60
CA PRO A 65 -10.27 -7.38 -0.25
C PRO A 65 -9.76 -5.93 -0.30
N ALA A 66 -8.43 -5.77 -0.35
CA ALA A 66 -7.78 -4.48 -0.52
C ALA A 66 -8.09 -3.92 -1.91
N SER A 67 -8.30 -2.60 -2.00
CA SER A 67 -8.48 -1.90 -3.28
C SER A 67 -7.74 -0.57 -3.33
N VAL A 68 -7.44 0.04 -2.17
CA VAL A 68 -6.62 1.25 -2.08
C VAL A 68 -5.62 1.11 -0.94
N MET A 69 -4.39 1.58 -1.17
CA MET A 69 -3.35 1.70 -0.17
C MET A 69 -2.80 3.13 -0.19
N LEU A 70 -2.91 3.81 0.95
CA LEU A 70 -2.19 5.06 1.20
C LEU A 70 -0.84 4.70 1.84
N THR A 71 0.27 4.91 1.14
CA THR A 71 1.60 4.77 1.73
C THR A 71 1.81 5.93 2.69
N THR A 72 2.17 5.67 3.93
CA THR A 72 2.43 6.76 4.90
C THR A 72 3.90 7.13 4.96
N ARG A 73 4.76 6.17 4.58
CA ARG A 73 6.20 6.30 4.40
C ARG A 73 6.64 5.19 3.45
N ASP A 74 7.65 5.50 2.64
CA ASP A 74 8.34 4.56 1.75
C ASP A 74 9.17 3.56 2.59
N LEU A 75 10.05 2.77 1.99
CA LEU A 75 10.92 1.85 2.73
C LEU A 75 11.74 2.58 3.83
N HIS A 76 11.42 2.34 5.12
CA HIS A 76 12.00 3.07 6.26
C HIS A 76 12.11 2.20 7.53
N VAL A 77 12.90 2.66 8.50
CA VAL A 77 12.83 2.19 9.90
C VAL A 77 11.84 3.09 10.65
N SER A 78 10.96 2.49 11.45
CA SER A 78 9.98 3.27 12.24
C SER A 78 10.64 4.01 13.38
N ASP A 79 10.41 5.33 13.47
CA ASP A 79 10.87 6.15 14.60
C ASP A 79 10.27 5.69 15.94
N THR A 80 9.05 5.13 15.89
CA THR A 80 8.30 4.64 17.07
C THR A 80 8.56 3.17 17.38
N SER A 81 9.28 2.46 16.51
CA SER A 81 9.62 1.04 16.67
C SER A 81 10.99 0.78 16.04
N PRO A 82 12.07 1.37 16.60
CA PRO A 82 13.40 1.37 15.97
C PRO A 82 14.04 -0.02 15.88
N HIS A 83 13.54 -1.00 16.64
CA HIS A 83 13.96 -2.40 16.58
C HIS A 83 13.22 -3.20 15.50
N GLU A 84 12.18 -2.62 14.90
CA GLU A 84 11.49 -3.25 13.79
C GLU A 84 12.34 -3.14 12.52
N ARG A 85 12.32 -4.21 11.70
CA ARG A 85 12.99 -4.23 10.40
C ARG A 85 12.46 -3.13 9.49
N VAL A 86 13.27 -2.74 8.51
CA VAL A 86 12.89 -1.76 7.48
C VAL A 86 11.63 -2.23 6.74
N HIS A 87 10.65 -1.35 6.55
CA HIS A 87 9.37 -1.70 5.94
C HIS A 87 8.73 -0.52 5.21
N ILE A 88 7.75 -0.83 4.37
CA ILE A 88 6.80 0.14 3.82
C ILE A 88 5.58 0.14 4.73
N THR A 89 5.06 1.32 5.10
CA THR A 89 3.82 1.41 5.90
C THR A 89 2.65 1.80 5.03
N GLY A 90 1.62 0.97 5.02
CA GLY A 90 0.40 1.17 4.24
C GLY A 90 -0.85 1.28 5.11
N ARG A 91 -1.71 2.25 4.80
CA ARG A 91 -3.09 2.29 5.30
C ARG A 91 -4.02 1.79 4.22
N VAL A 92 -4.71 0.69 4.50
CA VAL A 92 -5.45 -0.07 3.49
C VAL A 92 -6.95 0.18 3.60
N SER A 93 -7.60 0.25 2.45
CA SER A 93 -9.04 0.42 2.30
C SER A 93 -9.61 -0.58 1.29
N THR A 94 -10.84 -1.00 1.52
CA THR A 94 -11.69 -1.57 0.46
C THR A 94 -12.17 -0.45 -0.47
N ALA A 95 -12.66 -0.82 -1.65
CA ALA A 95 -13.30 0.14 -2.55
C ALA A 95 -14.47 0.89 -1.88
N ALA A 96 -15.29 0.17 -1.10
CA ALA A 96 -16.43 0.75 -0.39
C ALA A 96 -16.00 1.79 0.66
N ALA A 97 -14.95 1.50 1.45
CA ALA A 97 -14.42 2.44 2.43
C ALA A 97 -13.79 3.69 1.78
N TRP A 98 -13.18 3.52 0.60
CA TRP A 98 -12.60 4.61 -0.17
C TRP A 98 -13.64 5.52 -0.83
N ALA A 99 -14.84 5.00 -1.10
CA ALA A 99 -15.95 5.75 -1.67
C ALA A 99 -16.68 6.67 -0.67
N LEU A 100 -16.42 6.51 0.63
CA LEU A 100 -17.00 7.35 1.68
C LEU A 100 -16.44 8.79 1.66
N ASP A 101 -17.19 9.70 2.27
CA ASP A 101 -16.77 11.08 2.55
C ASP A 101 -16.97 11.42 4.04
N PRO A 102 -15.90 11.60 4.83
CA PRO A 102 -14.50 11.46 4.42
C PRO A 102 -14.12 10.00 4.11
N LYS A 103 -13.10 9.82 3.26
CA LYS A 103 -12.54 8.50 2.93
C LYS A 103 -12.04 7.79 4.18
N GLU A 104 -12.10 6.46 4.18
CA GLU A 104 -11.70 5.67 5.35
C GLU A 104 -10.66 4.61 5.01
N ASN A 105 -9.75 4.38 5.97
CA ASN A 105 -8.81 3.26 5.97
C ASN A 105 -9.10 2.41 7.19
N ASN A 106 -9.04 1.09 7.01
CA ASN A 106 -9.55 0.14 7.99
C ASN A 106 -8.46 -0.73 8.62
N CYS A 107 -7.22 -0.63 8.13
CA CYS A 107 -6.07 -1.22 8.79
C CYS A 107 -4.76 -0.53 8.43
N CYS A 108 -3.72 -0.86 9.17
CA CYS A 108 -2.33 -0.49 8.93
C CYS A 108 -1.52 -1.76 8.76
N VAL A 109 -0.72 -1.82 7.69
CA VAL A 109 0.18 -2.93 7.40
C VAL A 109 1.61 -2.43 7.31
N HIS A 110 2.55 -3.28 7.73
CA HIS A 110 3.96 -3.13 7.39
C HIS A 110 4.32 -4.20 6.36
N ILE A 111 4.99 -3.81 5.29
CA ILE A 111 5.39 -4.69 4.19
C ILE A 111 6.91 -4.78 4.18
N TYR A 112 7.44 -6.00 4.24
CA TYR A 112 8.88 -6.26 4.34
C TYR A 112 9.42 -6.75 3.00
N ALA A 113 10.47 -6.10 2.53
CA ALA A 113 11.28 -6.58 1.42
C ALA A 113 12.39 -7.51 1.91
N LYS A 114 12.81 -8.46 1.08
CA LYS A 114 13.93 -9.35 1.38
C LYS A 114 15.19 -8.54 1.62
N ASN A 115 15.99 -8.95 2.61
CA ASN A 115 17.23 -8.27 3.00
C ASN A 115 17.08 -6.75 3.23
N ASN A 116 15.87 -6.27 3.50
CA ASN A 116 15.54 -4.85 3.63
C ASN A 116 15.85 -4.04 2.36
N LYS A 117 15.75 -4.64 1.16
CA LYS A 117 16.03 -3.99 -0.13
C LYS A 117 14.88 -4.23 -1.12
N LEU A 118 14.35 -3.16 -1.71
CA LEU A 118 13.28 -3.27 -2.71
C LEU A 118 13.68 -4.14 -3.91
N SER A 119 14.95 -4.10 -4.32
CA SER A 119 15.51 -4.90 -5.41
C SER A 119 15.37 -6.41 -5.21
N ASP A 120 15.31 -6.86 -3.96
CA ASP A 120 15.32 -8.29 -3.61
C ASP A 120 13.88 -8.84 -3.55
N GLY A 121 12.88 -7.97 -3.75
CA GLY A 121 11.47 -8.31 -3.80
C GLY A 121 10.82 -8.48 -2.43
N TYR A 122 9.56 -8.90 -2.46
CA TYR A 122 8.73 -9.09 -1.27
C TYR A 122 9.14 -10.33 -0.46
N GLU A 123 9.09 -10.19 0.87
CA GLU A 123 9.34 -11.28 1.82
C GLU A 123 8.07 -11.65 2.59
N SER A 124 7.52 -10.69 3.35
CA SER A 124 6.45 -10.93 4.29
C SER A 124 5.74 -9.62 4.65
N TRP A 125 4.73 -9.70 5.52
CA TRP A 125 3.98 -8.54 5.98
C TRP A 125 3.48 -8.73 7.41
N LEU A 126 3.09 -7.63 8.06
CA LEU A 126 2.53 -7.59 9.40
C LEU A 126 1.27 -6.73 9.42
N LEU A 127 0.18 -7.24 9.99
CA LEU A 127 -0.99 -6.46 10.37
C LEU A 127 -0.68 -5.68 11.64
N LYS A 128 -0.23 -4.44 11.47
CA LYS A 128 0.16 -3.56 12.58
C LYS A 128 -1.04 -3.11 13.42
N SER A 129 -2.14 -2.77 12.77
CA SER A 129 -3.35 -2.28 13.44
C SER A 129 -4.59 -2.50 12.60
N THR A 130 -5.73 -2.75 13.25
CA THR A 130 -7.07 -2.79 12.65
C THR A 130 -7.87 -1.52 12.93
N GLN A 131 -7.21 -0.48 13.46
CA GLN A 131 -7.87 0.78 13.75
C GLN A 131 -8.31 1.48 12.47
N LYS A 132 -9.59 1.83 12.47
CA LYS A 132 -10.20 2.69 11.46
C LYS A 132 -9.71 4.13 11.61
N SER A 133 -9.42 4.77 10.49
CA SER A 133 -9.10 6.20 10.42
C SER A 133 -9.91 6.87 9.31
N LYS A 134 -10.31 8.12 9.54
CA LYS A 134 -10.96 8.99 8.56
C LYS A 134 -9.92 9.93 7.96
N LEU A 135 -9.86 10.01 6.63
CA LEU A 135 -8.99 10.91 5.88
C LEU A 135 -9.68 12.26 5.64
N GLY A 136 -10.19 12.88 6.70
CA GLY A 136 -10.98 14.11 6.62
C GLY A 136 -10.22 15.39 6.90
N SER A 137 -8.94 15.33 7.30
CA SER A 137 -8.19 16.56 7.57
C SER A 137 -7.92 17.29 6.26
N PRO A 138 -8.04 18.64 6.21
CA PRO A 138 -7.84 19.40 4.98
C PRO A 138 -6.50 19.10 4.30
N SER A 139 -5.42 18.98 5.08
CA SER A 139 -4.09 18.64 4.57
C SER A 139 -4.03 17.25 3.94
N ILE A 140 -4.68 16.24 4.53
CA ILE A 140 -4.71 14.90 3.95
C ILE A 140 -5.53 14.90 2.66
N VAL A 141 -6.68 15.57 2.66
CA VAL A 141 -7.54 15.68 1.47
C VAL A 141 -6.78 16.32 0.31
N GLU A 142 -6.09 17.43 0.57
CA GLU A 142 -5.27 18.12 -0.42
C GLU A 142 -4.14 17.22 -0.97
N LYS A 143 -3.41 16.55 -0.08
CA LYS A 143 -2.29 15.67 -0.47
C LYS A 143 -2.75 14.46 -1.28
N VAL A 144 -3.87 13.84 -0.90
CA VAL A 144 -4.48 12.75 -1.66
C VAL A 144 -4.91 13.26 -3.03
N ALA A 145 -5.58 14.41 -3.12
CA ALA A 145 -6.00 14.98 -4.39
C ALA A 145 -4.80 15.30 -5.31
N ALA A 146 -3.72 15.85 -4.75
CA ALA A 146 -2.50 16.11 -5.51
C ALA A 146 -1.80 14.83 -5.97
N ALA A 147 -1.75 13.79 -5.13
CA ALA A 147 -1.24 12.47 -5.51
C ALA A 147 -2.04 11.84 -6.67
N LEU A 148 -3.37 11.93 -6.63
CA LEU A 148 -4.25 11.42 -7.68
C LEU A 148 -4.13 12.21 -8.99
N ARG A 149 -3.89 13.52 -8.93
CA ARG A 149 -3.60 14.33 -10.14
C ARG A 149 -2.25 13.95 -10.76
N ASN A 150 -1.29 13.50 -9.96
CA ASN A 150 0.00 12.98 -10.42
C ASN A 150 -0.03 11.45 -10.52
N ASP A 151 -0.97 10.92 -11.29
CA ASP A 151 -1.03 9.50 -11.62
C ASP A 151 0.14 9.13 -12.53
N ARG A 152 0.97 8.20 -12.07
CA ARG A 152 2.14 7.69 -12.75
C ARG A 152 1.81 6.49 -13.64
N GLY A 153 0.55 6.06 -13.68
CA GLY A 153 0.04 5.02 -14.55
C GLY A 153 -0.04 3.66 -13.87
N THR A 154 -0.08 2.61 -14.69
CA THR A 154 -0.25 1.22 -14.22
C THR A 154 1.05 0.43 -14.33
N LEU A 155 1.43 -0.24 -13.24
CA LEU A 155 2.58 -1.13 -13.21
C LEU A 155 2.39 -2.26 -14.24
N GLY A 156 3.30 -2.32 -15.22
CA GLY A 156 3.29 -3.32 -16.29
C GLY A 156 2.55 -2.92 -17.57
N GLU A 157 1.97 -1.71 -17.65
CA GLU A 157 1.26 -1.21 -18.84
C GLU A 157 1.94 0.03 -19.46
N GLY A 158 3.27 0.03 -19.55
CA GLY A 158 4.04 0.98 -20.36
C GLY A 158 4.31 2.37 -19.78
N HIS A 159 3.48 2.90 -18.87
CA HIS A 159 3.72 4.19 -18.19
C HIS A 159 4.66 4.08 -16.97
N LEU A 160 4.82 2.88 -16.42
CA LEU A 160 5.77 2.53 -15.35
C LEU A 160 6.74 1.44 -15.84
N ALA A 161 7.28 1.65 -17.06
CA ALA A 161 8.36 0.86 -17.67
C ALA A 161 9.73 1.25 -17.07
#